data_AF-A0A359AVV5-F1
#
_entry.id   AF-A0A359AVV5-F1
#
_cell.length_a   1.000
_cell.length_b   1.000
_cell.length_c   1.000
_cell.angle_alpha   90.00
_cell.angle_beta   90.00
_cell.angle_gamma   90.00
#
_symmetry.space_group_name_H-M   'P 1'
#
loop_
_entity.id
_entity.type
_entity.pdbx_description
1 polymer ?
#
loop_
_entity_poly.entity_id
_entity_poly.type
_entity_poly.pdbx_seq_one_letter_code
_entity_poly.pdbx_strand_id
1 'polypeptide(L)'
;CADVGHYKRMNIEPVSALKQLEGRIVSLHFKDIAPKGEAGTLEDVVWGTGVLNVKDMMQELKRQHFKGYFTIEYEADWENN
;
A
#
# COMPACT_ATOMS: atom_id res chain seq x y z
N CYS A 1 6.03 -10.92 1.77
CA CYS A 1 5.32 -9.72 2.23
C CYS A 1 5.05 -8.84 1.01
N ALA A 2 3.83 -8.30 0.85
CA ALA A 2 3.52 -7.31 -0.18
C ALA A 2 3.60 -5.90 0.41
N ASP A 3 4.42 -5.03 -0.16
CA ASP A 3 4.49 -3.62 0.21
C ASP A 3 3.88 -2.76 -0.90
N VAL A 4 2.73 -2.17 -0.60
CA VAL A 4 1.92 -1.44 -1.58
C VAL A 4 2.52 -0.08 -1.94
N GLY A 5 3.27 0.55 -1.03
CA GLY A 5 3.94 1.82 -1.32
C GLY A 5 5.18 1.61 -2.19
N HIS A 6 5.95 0.55 -1.96
CA HIS A 6 7.07 0.20 -2.82
C HIS A 6 6.64 -0.17 -4.25
N TYR A 7 5.50 -0.83 -4.43
CA TYR A 7 4.95 -1.05 -5.78
C TYR A 7 4.80 0.28 -6.54
N LYS A 8 4.18 1.28 -5.93
CA LYS A 8 4.01 2.59 -6.57
C LYS A 8 5.34 3.30 -6.84
N ARG A 9 6.31 3.22 -5.91
CA ARG A 9 7.67 3.78 -6.07
C ARG A 9 8.43 3.12 -7.24
N MET A 10 8.07 1.87 -7.59
CA MET A 10 8.59 1.15 -8.77
C MET A 10 7.73 1.31 -10.03
N ASN A 11 6.77 2.26 -10.04
CA ASN A 11 5.79 2.45 -11.12
C ASN A 11 4.90 1.22 -11.41
N ILE A 12 4.67 0.39 -10.39
CA ILE A 12 3.74 -0.74 -10.44
C ILE A 12 2.43 -0.30 -9.78
N GLU A 13 1.31 -0.56 -10.43
CA GLU A 13 -0.01 -0.27 -9.87
C GLU A 13 -0.36 -1.31 -8.78
N PRO A 14 -0.63 -0.89 -7.52
CA PRO A 14 -0.80 -1.80 -6.40
C PRO A 14 -1.94 -2.83 -6.57
N VAL A 15 -3.12 -2.44 -7.04
CA VAL A 15 -4.27 -3.34 -7.17
C VAL A 15 -3.96 -4.47 -8.17
N SER A 16 -3.33 -4.13 -9.28
CA SER A 16 -2.88 -5.05 -10.32
C SER A 16 -1.77 -5.99 -9.82
N ALA A 17 -0.85 -5.49 -8.98
CA ALA A 17 0.16 -6.31 -8.33
C ALA A 17 -0.46 -7.29 -7.32
N LEU A 18 -1.38 -6.83 -6.48
CA LEU A 18 -2.10 -7.66 -5.53
C LEU A 18 -2.87 -8.77 -6.25
N LYS A 19 -3.53 -8.45 -7.38
CA LYS A 19 -4.22 -9.43 -8.23
C LYS A 19 -3.30 -10.49 -8.80
N GLN A 20 -2.11 -10.12 -9.27
CA GLN A 20 -1.11 -11.07 -9.79
C GLN A 20 -0.58 -12.02 -8.70
N LEU A 21 -0.62 -11.59 -7.43
CA LEU A 21 -0.14 -12.34 -6.28
C LEU A 21 -1.25 -13.14 -5.57
N GLU A 22 -2.42 -13.33 -6.20
CA GLU A 22 -3.54 -14.08 -5.64
C GLU A 22 -3.11 -15.46 -5.12
N GLY A 23 -3.48 -15.75 -3.87
CA GLY A 23 -3.12 -16.98 -3.16
C GLY A 23 -1.66 -17.08 -2.69
N ARG A 24 -0.82 -16.05 -2.91
CA ARG A 24 0.61 -16.04 -2.51
C ARG A 24 0.96 -14.98 -1.46
N ILE A 25 0.05 -14.05 -1.16
CA ILE A 25 0.25 -13.02 -0.14
C ILE A 25 0.05 -13.64 1.25
N VAL A 26 1.04 -13.48 2.13
CA VAL A 26 0.99 -13.92 3.54
C VAL A 26 0.71 -12.76 4.49
N SER A 27 1.32 -11.61 4.21
CA SER A 27 1.19 -10.37 4.98
C SER A 27 1.46 -9.17 4.08
N LEU A 28 1.00 -8.00 4.52
CA LEU A 28 1.23 -6.73 3.86
C LEU A 28 1.94 -5.76 4.81
N HIS A 29 2.87 -4.99 4.26
CA HIS A 29 3.20 -3.67 4.79
C HIS A 29 2.23 -2.70 4.13
N PHE A 30 1.20 -2.32 4.88
CA PHE A 30 0.09 -1.55 4.35
C PHE A 30 0.25 -0.08 4.71
N LYS A 31 0.19 0.75 3.68
CA LYS A 31 0.39 2.19 3.74
C LYS A 31 -0.41 2.88 2.65
N ASP A 32 -0.53 4.18 2.75
CA ASP A 32 -0.89 5.06 1.64
C ASP A 32 0.21 6.10 1.51
N ILE A 33 0.40 6.65 0.31
CA ILE A 33 1.51 7.60 0.05
C ILE A 33 0.98 8.84 -0.64
N ALA A 34 1.61 9.98 -0.36
CA ALA A 34 1.33 11.24 -1.03
C ALA A 34 1.59 11.14 -2.55
N PRO A 35 1.00 12.02 -3.38
CA PRO A 35 1.48 12.26 -4.73
C PRO A 35 2.96 12.63 -4.72
N LYS A 36 3.66 12.44 -5.85
CA LYS A 36 5.09 12.77 -5.96
C LYS A 36 5.29 14.26 -5.66
N GLY A 37 5.95 14.56 -4.54
CA GLY A 37 6.25 15.93 -4.12
C GLY A 37 7.35 16.57 -4.97
N GLU A 38 7.64 17.85 -4.72
CA GLU A 38 8.65 18.62 -5.46
C GLU A 38 10.06 17.98 -5.40
N ALA A 39 10.39 17.33 -4.28
CA ALA A 39 11.66 16.60 -4.09
C ALA A 39 11.66 15.19 -4.72
N GLY A 40 10.56 14.79 -5.38
CA GLY A 40 10.40 13.45 -5.91
C GLY A 40 10.14 12.37 -4.86
N THR A 41 9.98 12.76 -3.59
CA THR A 41 9.61 11.87 -2.49
C THR A 41 8.13 11.49 -2.57
N LEU A 42 7.83 10.29 -2.12
CA LEU A 42 6.48 9.76 -1.95
C LEU A 42 6.40 9.36 -0.48
N GLU A 43 6.05 10.29 0.39
CA GLU A 43 5.97 10.07 1.84
C GLU A 43 4.69 9.33 2.21
N ASP A 44 4.74 8.57 3.30
CA ASP A 44 3.57 7.86 3.82
C ASP A 44 2.56 8.87 4.40
N VAL A 45 1.27 8.65 4.18
CA VAL A 45 0.18 9.53 4.64
C VAL A 45 -0.98 8.72 5.23
N VAL A 46 -1.87 9.39 5.95
CA VAL A 46 -3.07 8.79 6.51
C VAL A 46 -3.84 8.06 5.41
N TRP A 47 -4.19 6.79 5.66
CA TRP A 47 -4.82 5.95 4.65
C TRP A 47 -6.10 6.57 4.09
N GLY A 48 -6.21 6.62 2.76
CA GLY A 48 -7.35 7.22 2.06
C GLY A 48 -7.17 8.70 1.74
N THR A 49 -6.05 9.31 2.14
CA THR A 49 -5.67 10.68 1.75
C THR A 49 -4.62 10.72 0.65
N GLY A 50 -4.00 9.58 0.33
CA GLY A 50 -2.94 9.44 -0.66
C GLY A 50 -3.41 8.92 -2.02
N VAL A 51 -2.47 8.33 -2.77
CA VAL A 51 -2.65 7.95 -4.18
C VAL A 51 -2.68 6.44 -4.43
N LEU A 52 -2.62 5.59 -3.39
CA LEU A 52 -2.60 4.14 -3.58
C LEU A 52 -3.98 3.50 -3.74
N ASN A 53 -5.05 4.30 -3.68
CA ASN A 53 -6.43 3.82 -3.78
C ASN A 53 -6.70 2.67 -2.79
N VAL A 54 -6.52 2.97 -1.50
CA VAL A 54 -6.70 2.02 -0.39
C VAL A 54 -8.01 1.23 -0.49
N LYS A 55 -9.09 1.89 -0.91
CA LYS A 55 -10.40 1.26 -1.08
C LYS A 55 -10.36 0.07 -2.05
N ASP A 56 -9.77 0.25 -3.22
CA ASP A 56 -9.74 -0.79 -4.25
C ASP A 56 -8.74 -1.89 -3.89
N MET A 57 -7.63 -1.56 -3.22
CA MET A 57 -6.74 -2.59 -2.65
C MET A 57 -7.47 -3.49 -1.64
N MET A 58 -8.28 -2.89 -0.75
CA MET A 58 -9.09 -3.64 0.22
C MET A 58 -10.17 -4.49 -0.47
N GLN A 59 -10.80 -3.97 -1.52
CA GLN A 59 -11.78 -4.72 -2.31
C GLN A 59 -11.14 -5.91 -3.04
N GLU A 60 -9.93 -5.74 -3.59
CA GLU A 60 -9.20 -6.82 -4.26
C GLU A 60 -8.77 -7.91 -3.27
N LEU A 61 -8.22 -7.53 -2.11
CA LEU A 61 -7.88 -8.50 -1.05
C LEU A 61 -9.13 -9.25 -0.55
N LYS A 62 -10.27 -8.55 -0.43
CA LYS A 62 -11.55 -9.18 -0.11
C LYS A 62 -12.00 -10.15 -1.20
N ARG A 63 -11.86 -9.81 -2.48
CA ARG A 63 -12.18 -10.68 -3.63
C ARG A 63 -11.37 -11.97 -3.59
N GLN A 64 -10.09 -11.87 -3.22
CA GLN A 64 -9.18 -13.01 -3.08
C GLN A 64 -9.45 -13.86 -1.83
N HIS A 65 -10.40 -13.46 -0.97
CA HIS A 65 -10.60 -14.05 0.36
C HIS A 65 -9.31 -14.09 1.19
N PHE A 66 -8.50 -13.03 1.09
CA PHE A 66 -7.21 -12.93 1.79
C PHE A 66 -7.39 -13.14 3.30
N LYS A 67 -6.50 -13.97 3.87
CA LYS A 67 -6.41 -14.20 5.31
C LYS A 67 -4.95 -14.03 5.72
N GLY A 68 -4.67 -12.95 6.44
CA GLY A 68 -3.32 -12.61 6.89
C GLY A 68 -3.31 -11.26 7.57
N TYR A 69 -2.11 -10.73 7.78
CA TYR A 69 -1.93 -9.50 8.54
C TYR A 69 -1.74 -8.28 7.64
N PHE A 70 -2.38 -7.20 8.03
CA PHE A 70 -2.07 -5.84 7.59
C PHE A 70 -1.18 -5.23 8.66
N THR A 71 0.12 -5.15 8.40
CA THR A 71 1.03 -4.40 9.25
C THR A 71 0.87 -2.92 8.91
N ILE A 72 0.55 -2.10 9.90
CA ILE A 72 0.58 -0.64 9.75
C ILE A 72 2.04 -0.25 9.62
N GLU A 73 2.43 0.23 8.45
CA GLU A 73 3.76 0.80 8.23
C GLU A 73 3.56 2.26 7.85
N TYR A 74 4.07 3.16 8.70
CA TYR A 74 3.93 4.60 8.54
C TYR A 74 5.32 5.23 8.73
N GLU A 75 6.02 5.39 7.61
CA GLU A 75 7.39 5.90 7.55
C GLU A 75 7.42 7.42 7.29
N ALA A 76 6.60 8.13 8.05
CA ALA A 76 6.53 9.59 8.11
C ALA A 76 6.51 10.02 9.60
N ASP A 77 6.40 11.33 9.90
CA ASP A 77 6.17 11.92 11.24
C ASP A 77 6.75 11.16 12.45
N TRP A 78 8.03 10.74 12.41
CA TRP A 78 8.62 9.73 13.30
C TRP A 78 8.43 9.92 14.81
N GLU A 79 8.22 11.15 15.27
CA GLU A 79 8.01 11.50 16.68
C GLU A 79 6.53 11.52 17.08
N ASN A 80 5.60 11.30 16.13
CA ASN A 80 4.15 11.41 16.27
C ASN A 80 3.40 10.48 15.26
N ASN A 81 3.71 9.19 15.33
CA ASN A 81 3.16 8.13 14.47
C ASN A 81 2.05 7.29 15.12
#